data_AF-A0A2V8GR28-F1
#
_entry.id   AF-A0A2V8GR28-F1
#
_cell.length_a   1.000
_cell.length_b   1.000
_cell.length_c   1.000
_cell.angle_alpha   90.00
_cell.angle_beta   90.00
_cell.angle_gamma   90.00
#
_symmetry.space_group_name_H-M   'P 1'
#
loop_
_entity.id
_entity.type
_entity.pdbx_description
1 polymer ?
#
loop_
_entity_poly.entity_id
_entity_poly.type
_entity_poly.pdbx_seq_one_letter_code
_entity_poly.pdbx_strand_id
1 'polypeptide(L)'
;MRLTIGAGAGTGEGEGAGTGEGEGAGDFGAGDEGPVPQAATNNINANAAAPPTRRPARRSHDRSTILELLAPFSHRAGFDLTVNGSVHRVDADPQTPLLWVIRDHVGLTGTKFSCGIGQCGACTVHIDGRAIRSCSVPASTAIGKPILTIEGVSPDGSHPIQMAWKEFDAPQCGYCQSGMIMAALALLHDRPQPTDADIDSRVTNACRCGTYQRVRQAIHLAADLMRK
;
A
#
# COMPACT_ATOMS: atom_id res chain seq x y z
N MET A 1 15.49 -43.23 26.80
CA MET A 1 15.04 -43.04 28.19
C MET A 1 13.92 -42.02 28.17
N ARG A 2 12.66 -42.49 28.12
CA ARG A 2 11.45 -41.66 28.14
C ARG A 2 11.15 -41.28 29.59
N LEU A 3 10.78 -40.03 29.83
CA LEU A 3 10.10 -39.61 31.06
C LEU A 3 8.95 -38.69 30.69
N THR A 4 7.74 -39.24 30.83
CA THR A 4 6.44 -38.60 30.81
C THR A 4 5.89 -38.59 32.23
N ILE A 5 5.49 -37.43 32.74
CA ILE A 5 4.60 -37.22 33.90
C ILE A 5 3.95 -35.85 33.62
N GLY A 6 2.65 -35.56 33.73
CA GLY A 6 1.49 -36.27 34.25
C GLY A 6 0.45 -35.18 34.57
N ALA A 7 -0.76 -35.31 34.03
CA ALA A 7 -1.88 -34.40 34.26
C ALA A 7 -2.45 -34.55 35.68
N GLY A 8 -3.02 -33.48 36.24
CA GLY A 8 -3.81 -33.49 37.47
C GLY A 8 -4.96 -32.49 37.38
N ALA A 9 -6.18 -33.00 37.50
CA ALA A 9 -7.45 -32.29 37.50
C ALA A 9 -8.03 -32.22 38.93
N GLY A 10 -8.92 -31.25 39.18
CA GLY A 10 -9.82 -31.13 40.34
C GLY A 10 -10.37 -29.69 40.41
N THR A 11 -11.62 -29.37 40.04
CA THR A 11 -12.98 -29.63 40.61
C THR A 11 -13.39 -28.72 41.78
N GLY A 12 -14.58 -28.10 41.66
CA GLY A 12 -15.35 -27.39 42.69
C GLY A 12 -15.65 -25.94 42.29
N GLU A 13 -16.76 -25.59 41.61
CA GLU A 13 -18.18 -25.48 42.04
C GLU A 13 -18.45 -24.50 43.19
N GLY A 14 -19.36 -23.55 42.93
CA GLY A 14 -19.86 -22.57 43.90
C GLY A 14 -20.62 -21.41 43.26
N GLU A 15 -21.92 -21.61 43.02
CA GLU A 15 -22.92 -20.68 42.47
C GLU A 15 -23.18 -19.41 43.28
N GLY A 16 -23.71 -18.37 42.61
CA GLY A 16 -24.28 -17.18 43.22
C GLY A 16 -25.00 -16.30 42.20
N ALA A 17 -26.33 -16.46 42.13
CA ALA A 17 -27.25 -15.84 41.19
C ALA A 17 -27.42 -14.31 41.35
N GLY A 18 -27.77 -13.64 40.26
CA GLY A 18 -28.19 -12.24 40.22
C GLY A 18 -28.83 -11.90 38.89
N THR A 19 -30.16 -11.96 38.85
CA THR A 19 -31.07 -11.66 37.74
C THR A 19 -31.03 -10.19 37.32
N GLY A 20 -31.07 -9.94 36.01
CA GLY A 20 -31.28 -8.61 35.42
C GLY A 20 -31.67 -8.73 33.96
N GLU A 21 -32.97 -8.85 33.74
CA GLU A 21 -33.62 -8.77 32.43
C GLU A 21 -33.36 -7.41 31.78
N GLY A 22 -33.14 -7.41 30.47
CA GLY A 22 -32.82 -6.22 29.69
C GLY A 22 -32.91 -6.54 28.20
N GLU A 23 -34.13 -6.85 27.75
CA GLU A 23 -34.52 -6.94 26.35
C GLU A 23 -34.21 -5.63 25.60
N GLY A 24 -33.70 -5.75 24.38
CA GLY A 24 -33.40 -4.60 23.55
C GLY A 24 -32.76 -4.99 22.22
N ALA A 25 -33.40 -5.91 21.49
CA ALA A 25 -33.10 -6.12 20.08
C ALA A 25 -33.41 -4.82 19.32
N GLY A 26 -32.38 -4.16 18.82
CA GLY A 26 -32.50 -2.98 17.97
C GLY A 26 -33.21 -3.36 16.66
N ASP A 27 -34.49 -2.97 16.60
CA ASP A 27 -35.33 -2.94 15.42
C ASP A 27 -34.69 -2.01 14.37
N PHE A 28 -34.18 -2.59 13.28
CA PHE A 28 -33.79 -1.83 12.10
C PHE A 28 -35.06 -1.39 11.39
N GLY A 29 -35.58 -0.25 11.81
CA GLY A 29 -36.74 0.41 11.20
C GLY A 29 -36.57 0.50 9.68
N ALA A 30 -37.50 -0.15 8.98
CA ALA A 30 -37.74 0.03 7.57
C ALA A 30 -37.95 1.52 7.29
N GLY A 31 -37.18 2.07 6.35
CA GLY A 31 -37.35 3.43 5.87
C GLY A 31 -38.78 3.63 5.35
N ASP A 32 -39.43 4.63 5.89
CA ASP A 32 -40.74 5.14 5.48
C ASP A 32 -40.63 5.64 4.02
N GLU A 33 -41.10 4.83 3.07
CA GLU A 33 -41.22 5.21 1.66
C GLU A 33 -42.39 6.20 1.53
N GLY A 34 -42.07 7.49 1.70
CA GLY A 34 -43.00 8.58 1.40
C GLY A 34 -43.51 8.49 -0.05
N PRO A 35 -44.77 8.92 -0.31
CA PRO A 35 -45.42 8.71 -1.59
C PRO A 35 -44.68 9.44 -2.73
N VAL A 36 -44.38 8.68 -3.79
CA VAL A 36 -43.82 9.17 -5.05
C VAL A 36 -44.79 10.20 -5.66
N PRO A 37 -44.37 11.45 -5.90
CA PRO A 37 -45.24 12.44 -6.55
C PRO A 37 -45.53 12.01 -7.99
N GLN A 38 -46.81 11.93 -8.32
CA GLN A 38 -47.30 11.60 -9.66
C GLN A 38 -46.83 12.65 -10.67
N ALA A 39 -46.23 12.18 -11.75
CA ALA A 39 -45.83 13.01 -12.88
C ALA A 39 -47.07 13.71 -13.47
N ALA A 40 -47.08 15.04 -13.43
CA ALA A 40 -48.02 15.85 -14.19
C ALA A 40 -47.77 15.64 -15.69
N THR A 41 -48.71 15.00 -16.37
CA THR A 41 -48.74 14.91 -17.83
C THR A 41 -49.14 16.27 -18.40
N ASN A 42 -48.14 17.10 -18.69
CA ASN A 42 -48.36 18.31 -19.47
C ASN A 42 -48.61 17.93 -20.94
N ASN A 43 -49.85 18.16 -21.38
CA ASN A 43 -50.26 18.15 -22.79
C ASN A 43 -49.43 19.13 -23.60
N ILE A 44 -48.46 18.63 -24.37
CA ILE A 44 -47.75 19.44 -25.37
C ILE A 44 -48.58 19.40 -26.64
N ASN A 45 -49.35 20.46 -26.86
CA ASN A 45 -50.11 20.66 -28.08
C ASN A 45 -49.13 20.99 -29.22
N ALA A 46 -48.92 20.04 -30.12
CA ALA A 46 -48.10 20.21 -31.31
C ALA A 46 -48.88 21.03 -32.35
N ASN A 47 -48.54 22.31 -32.51
CA ASN A 47 -48.59 23.06 -33.79
C ASN A 47 -48.21 24.53 -33.60
N ALA A 48 -46.92 24.83 -33.69
CA ALA A 48 -46.44 26.16 -34.06
C ALA A 48 -45.12 26.01 -34.82
N ALA A 49 -45.17 26.10 -36.14
CA ALA A 49 -43.98 26.11 -36.98
C ALA A 49 -43.21 27.42 -36.76
N ALA A 50 -41.99 27.32 -36.24
CA ALA A 50 -41.07 28.45 -36.14
C ALA A 50 -40.51 28.82 -37.54
N PRO A 51 -40.32 30.12 -37.84
CA PRO A 51 -39.79 30.55 -39.14
C PRO A 51 -38.31 30.15 -39.31
N PRO A 52 -37.83 29.92 -40.55
CA PRO A 52 -36.47 29.48 -40.80
C PRO A 52 -35.45 30.54 -40.39
N THR A 53 -34.66 30.25 -39.36
CA THR A 53 -33.55 31.11 -38.94
C THR A 53 -32.38 30.93 -39.91
N ARG A 54 -31.81 32.05 -40.38
CA ARG A 54 -30.61 32.05 -41.22
C ARG A 54 -29.46 31.39 -40.47
N ARG A 55 -28.96 30.29 -41.02
CA ARG A 55 -27.76 29.58 -40.55
C ARG A 55 -26.56 30.54 -40.61
N PRO A 56 -25.88 30.85 -39.49
CA PRO A 56 -24.70 31.71 -39.53
C PRO A 56 -23.58 31.04 -40.34
N ALA A 57 -22.84 31.86 -41.08
CA ALA A 57 -21.73 31.41 -41.91
C ALA A 57 -20.70 30.62 -41.08
N ARG A 58 -20.26 29.47 -41.60
CA ARG A 58 -19.30 28.58 -40.96
C ARG A 58 -17.97 29.32 -40.85
N ARG A 59 -17.65 29.86 -39.67
CA ARG A 59 -16.30 30.38 -39.39
C ARG A 59 -15.31 29.24 -39.63
N SER A 60 -14.35 29.44 -40.52
CA SER A 60 -13.19 28.56 -40.66
C SER A 60 -12.51 28.52 -39.30
N HIS A 61 -12.60 27.38 -38.60
CA HIS A 61 -11.82 27.17 -37.39
C HIS A 61 -10.36 27.10 -37.80
N ASP A 62 -9.59 28.10 -37.38
CA ASP A 62 -8.15 28.08 -37.48
C ASP A 62 -7.64 26.84 -36.73
N ARG A 63 -6.94 25.95 -37.44
CA ARG A 63 -6.44 24.69 -36.87
C ARG A 63 -5.36 24.95 -35.81
N SER A 64 -4.81 26.16 -35.74
CA SER A 64 -3.87 26.61 -34.70
C SER A 64 -4.49 26.57 -33.30
N THR A 65 -5.78 26.90 -33.16
CA THR A 65 -6.46 27.00 -31.85
C THR A 65 -6.68 25.63 -31.21
N ILE A 66 -6.80 24.57 -32.02
CA ILE A 66 -6.92 23.19 -31.51
C ILE A 66 -5.56 22.70 -30.99
N LEU A 67 -4.45 23.10 -31.61
CA LEU A 67 -3.11 22.70 -31.16
C LEU A 67 -2.75 23.36 -29.81
N GLU A 68 -3.16 24.62 -29.61
CA GLU A 68 -3.00 25.32 -28.33
C GLU A 68 -3.94 24.80 -27.22
N LEU A 69 -5.17 24.38 -27.56
CA LEU A 69 -6.10 23.76 -26.60
C LEU A 69 -5.66 22.35 -26.17
N LEU A 70 -4.89 21.65 -27.01
CA LEU A 70 -4.38 20.30 -26.74
C LEU A 70 -2.96 20.29 -26.16
N ALA A 71 -2.26 21.44 -26.15
CA ALA A 71 -0.95 21.59 -25.52
C ALA A 71 -0.88 21.10 -24.04
N PRO A 72 -1.89 21.32 -23.17
CA PRO A 72 -1.86 20.76 -21.81
C PRO A 72 -2.02 19.22 -21.75
N PHE A 73 -2.37 18.57 -22.86
CA PHE A 73 -2.51 17.12 -23.00
C PHE A 73 -1.50 16.50 -23.98
N SER A 74 -0.58 17.31 -24.54
CA SER A 74 0.43 16.86 -25.49
C SER A 74 1.63 16.29 -24.73
N HIS A 75 1.67 14.95 -24.63
CA HIS A 75 2.78 14.12 -24.18
C HIS A 75 3.59 14.66 -22.99
N ARG A 76 3.23 14.20 -21.79
CA ARG A 76 4.19 14.17 -20.68
C ARG A 76 5.41 13.41 -21.18
N ALA A 77 6.54 14.10 -21.30
CA ALA A 77 7.80 13.43 -21.54
C ALA A 77 8.01 12.48 -20.36
N GLY A 78 7.95 11.18 -20.62
CA GLY A 78 8.27 10.19 -19.61
C GLY A 78 9.66 10.45 -19.01
N PHE A 79 9.97 9.80 -17.90
CA PHE A 79 11.28 9.85 -17.26
C PHE A 79 11.80 8.44 -17.01
N ASP A 80 13.09 8.32 -16.76
CA ASP A 80 13.74 7.04 -16.56
C ASP A 80 14.04 6.84 -15.07
N LEU A 81 13.75 5.65 -14.57
CA LEU A 81 14.11 5.21 -13.22
C LEU A 81 14.98 3.96 -13.29
N THR A 82 16.02 3.91 -12.46
CA THR A 82 16.83 2.69 -12.29
C THR A 82 16.28 1.92 -11.09
N VAL A 83 15.57 0.81 -11.34
CA VAL A 83 14.97 -0.04 -10.30
C VAL A 83 15.59 -1.43 -10.37
N ASN A 84 16.13 -1.91 -9.24
CA ASN A 84 16.79 -3.22 -9.14
C ASN A 84 17.88 -3.43 -10.23
N GLY A 85 18.62 -2.36 -10.56
CA GLY A 85 19.68 -2.36 -11.58
C GLY A 85 19.20 -2.23 -13.03
N SER A 86 17.88 -2.26 -13.28
CA SER A 86 17.30 -2.12 -14.63
C SER A 86 16.74 -0.71 -14.85
N VAL A 87 16.90 -0.17 -16.06
CA VAL A 87 16.33 1.13 -16.43
C VAL A 87 14.90 0.93 -16.93
N HIS A 88 13.96 1.65 -16.35
CA HIS A 88 12.54 1.63 -16.70
C HIS A 88 12.10 3.00 -17.20
N ARG A 89 11.54 3.03 -18.41
CA ARG A 89 10.89 4.20 -18.98
C ARG A 89 9.49 4.34 -18.38
N VAL A 90 9.23 5.43 -17.68
CA VAL A 90 7.96 5.69 -16.99
C VAL A 90 7.22 6.83 -17.69
N ASP A 91 5.98 6.58 -18.10
CA ASP A 91 5.04 7.61 -18.57
C ASP A 91 4.05 7.96 -17.44
N ALA A 92 4.44 8.89 -16.58
CA ALA A 92 3.67 9.34 -15.41
C ALA A 92 3.99 10.81 -15.06
N ASP A 93 3.24 11.40 -14.13
CA ASP A 93 3.70 12.65 -13.48
C ASP A 93 4.97 12.39 -12.67
N PRO A 94 6.06 13.19 -12.81
CA PRO A 94 7.17 13.15 -11.87
C PRO A 94 6.77 13.48 -10.42
N GLN A 95 5.61 14.13 -10.21
CA GLN A 95 5.02 14.38 -8.88
C GLN A 95 4.17 13.22 -8.36
N THR A 96 3.88 12.20 -9.17
CA THR A 96 3.18 11.00 -8.69
C THR A 96 4.00 10.35 -7.57
N PRO A 97 3.38 9.93 -6.45
CA PRO A 97 4.08 9.22 -5.39
C PRO A 97 4.86 8.03 -5.95
N LEU A 98 6.12 7.89 -5.54
CA LEU A 98 7.03 6.86 -6.07
C LEU A 98 6.43 5.44 -5.93
N LEU A 99 5.67 5.20 -4.87
CA LEU A 99 4.95 3.94 -4.65
C LEU A 99 4.08 3.53 -5.86
N TRP A 100 3.30 4.45 -6.40
CA TRP A 100 2.40 4.16 -7.53
C TRP A 100 3.20 3.96 -8.81
N VAL A 101 4.27 4.72 -9.01
CA VAL A 101 5.17 4.51 -10.14
C VAL A 101 5.79 3.12 -10.14
N ILE A 102 6.32 2.66 -8.99
CA ILE A 102 6.92 1.33 -8.85
C ILE A 102 5.89 0.22 -9.12
N ARG A 103 4.67 0.37 -8.60
CA ARG A 103 3.65 -0.67 -8.68
C ARG A 103 2.97 -0.74 -10.05
N ASP A 104 2.54 0.42 -10.56
CA ASP A 104 1.59 0.48 -11.67
C ASP A 104 2.30 0.72 -13.01
N HIS A 105 3.44 1.40 -13.01
CA HIS A 105 4.21 1.68 -14.24
C HIS A 105 5.40 0.72 -14.40
N VAL A 106 6.13 0.42 -13.32
CA VAL A 106 7.25 -0.54 -13.36
C VAL A 106 6.75 -1.99 -13.20
N GLY A 107 5.60 -2.20 -12.55
CA GLY A 107 4.99 -3.53 -12.38
C GLY A 107 5.50 -4.32 -11.18
N LEU A 108 6.27 -3.71 -10.28
CA LEU A 108 6.84 -4.34 -9.09
C LEU A 108 5.89 -4.17 -7.90
N THR A 109 5.11 -5.20 -7.61
CA THR A 109 3.98 -5.14 -6.67
C THR A 109 4.32 -5.61 -5.25
N GLY A 110 5.56 -6.03 -4.99
CA GLY A 110 6.07 -6.46 -3.70
C GLY A 110 6.04 -5.33 -2.67
N THR A 111 6.39 -4.11 -3.07
CA THR A 111 6.18 -2.90 -2.25
C THR A 111 4.68 -2.63 -2.09
N LYS A 112 4.20 -2.49 -0.84
CA LYS A 112 2.77 -2.43 -0.55
C LYS A 112 2.27 -1.03 -0.16
N PHE A 113 1.05 -0.72 -0.59
CA PHE A 113 0.29 0.44 -0.12
C PHE A 113 -0.55 0.07 1.11
N SER A 114 -0.54 0.88 2.16
CA SER A 114 -1.41 0.65 3.33
C SER A 114 -2.01 1.95 3.87
N CYS A 115 -1.19 2.86 4.43
CA CYS A 115 -1.72 4.10 5.02
C CYS A 115 -1.67 5.33 4.10
N GLY A 116 -0.77 5.36 3.10
CA GLY A 116 -0.55 6.53 2.23
C GLY A 116 0.11 7.76 2.87
N ILE A 117 0.24 7.80 4.20
CA ILE A 117 0.71 8.96 4.97
C ILE A 117 2.08 8.74 5.64
N GLY A 118 2.87 7.77 5.17
CA GLY A 118 4.23 7.51 5.63
C GLY A 118 4.38 6.82 7.00
N GLN A 119 3.28 6.49 7.70
CA GLN A 119 3.35 5.95 9.07
C GLN A 119 3.58 4.42 9.14
N CYS A 120 2.89 3.63 8.31
CA CYS A 120 2.88 2.17 8.47
C CYS A 120 4.17 1.45 8.02
N GLY A 121 4.96 2.06 7.14
CA GLY A 121 6.19 1.45 6.61
C GLY A 121 6.03 0.32 5.59
N ALA A 122 4.83 -0.13 5.23
CA ALA A 122 4.64 -1.22 4.25
C ALA A 122 5.22 -0.91 2.85
N CYS A 123 5.41 0.38 2.55
CA CYS A 123 5.91 0.89 1.28
C CYS A 123 7.43 1.19 1.27
N THR A 124 8.20 0.72 2.26
CA THR A 124 9.65 0.97 2.30
C THR A 124 10.33 0.43 1.05
N VAL A 125 11.16 1.27 0.45
CA VAL A 125 12.14 0.92 -0.59
C VAL A 125 13.47 1.58 -0.23
N HIS A 126 14.57 1.22 -0.87
CA HIS A 126 15.80 1.99 -0.77
C HIS A 126 15.95 2.90 -1.97
N ILE A 127 16.33 4.16 -1.74
CA ILE A 127 16.78 5.09 -2.78
C ILE A 127 18.19 5.50 -2.40
N ASP A 128 19.16 5.21 -3.27
CA ASP A 128 20.56 5.52 -3.00
C ASP A 128 21.03 4.95 -1.64
N GLY A 129 20.73 3.66 -1.41
CA GLY A 129 21.06 2.92 -0.19
C GLY A 129 20.23 3.25 1.06
N ARG A 130 19.39 4.30 1.04
CA ARG A 130 18.62 4.72 2.23
C ARG A 130 17.19 4.26 2.19
N ALA A 131 16.71 3.70 3.31
CA ALA A 131 15.30 3.32 3.47
C ALA A 131 14.37 4.54 3.48
N ILE A 132 13.42 4.58 2.54
CA ILE A 132 12.47 5.67 2.35
C ILE A 132 11.06 5.10 2.20
N ARG A 133 10.08 5.82 2.74
CA ARG A 133 8.65 5.51 2.55
C ARG A 133 8.22 6.01 1.17
N SER A 134 8.10 5.11 0.20
CA SER A 134 7.82 5.51 -1.20
C SER A 134 6.48 6.22 -1.41
N CYS A 135 5.51 6.09 -0.49
CA CYS A 135 4.25 6.83 -0.56
C CYS A 135 4.38 8.32 -0.22
N SER A 136 5.44 8.74 0.48
CA SER A 136 5.59 10.11 0.96
C SER A 136 6.56 10.96 0.13
N VAL A 137 7.08 10.42 -0.98
CA VAL A 137 8.00 11.14 -1.87
C VAL A 137 7.53 11.04 -3.32
N PRO A 138 7.67 12.12 -4.12
CA PRO A 138 7.37 12.08 -5.54
C PRO A 138 8.45 11.28 -6.29
N ALA A 139 8.07 10.67 -7.42
CA ALA A 139 8.97 9.87 -8.25
C ALA A 139 10.19 10.65 -8.76
N SER A 140 10.04 11.96 -8.98
CA SER A 140 11.13 12.89 -9.30
C SER A 140 12.31 12.83 -8.33
N THR A 141 12.08 12.49 -7.05
CA THR A 141 13.14 12.35 -6.03
C THR A 141 14.14 11.24 -6.36
N ALA A 142 13.70 10.24 -7.13
CA ALA A 142 14.48 9.04 -7.46
C ALA A 142 15.10 9.08 -8.86
N ILE A 143 14.84 10.10 -9.67
CA ILE A 143 15.46 10.25 -10.99
C ILE A 143 16.99 10.32 -10.82
N GLY A 144 17.70 9.51 -11.60
CA GLY A 144 19.17 9.42 -11.54
C GLY A 144 19.74 8.70 -10.31
N LYS A 145 18.88 8.06 -9.48
CA LYS A 145 19.31 7.31 -8.30
C LYS A 145 18.89 5.85 -8.41
N PRO A 146 19.70 4.90 -7.90
CA PRO A 146 19.29 3.50 -7.85
C PRO A 146 18.19 3.31 -6.81
N ILE A 147 17.11 2.64 -7.23
CA ILE A 147 16.05 2.16 -6.35
C ILE A 147 16.22 0.66 -6.15
N LEU A 148 16.16 0.20 -4.89
CA LEU A 148 16.05 -1.21 -4.56
C LEU A 148 14.68 -1.48 -3.92
N THR A 149 13.95 -2.45 -4.48
CA THR A 149 12.68 -2.96 -3.93
C THR A 149 12.89 -4.37 -3.37
N ILE A 150 11.85 -4.94 -2.74
CA ILE A 150 11.93 -6.29 -2.15
C ILE A 150 12.27 -7.36 -3.19
N GLU A 151 11.81 -7.20 -4.43
CA GLU A 151 12.09 -8.10 -5.54
C GLU A 151 13.58 -8.09 -5.94
N GLY A 152 14.28 -6.99 -5.70
CA GLY A 152 15.71 -6.86 -5.98
C GLY A 152 16.63 -7.42 -4.89
N VAL A 153 16.11 -7.77 -3.72
CA VAL A 153 16.93 -8.31 -2.60
C VAL A 153 17.51 -9.67 -2.96
N SER A 154 16.64 -10.59 -3.39
CA SER A 154 17.01 -11.87 -3.99
C SER A 154 15.73 -12.51 -4.53
N PRO A 155 15.65 -12.78 -5.85
CA PRO A 155 14.47 -13.36 -6.48
C PRO A 155 14.15 -14.78 -6.01
N ASP A 156 15.17 -15.56 -5.67
CA ASP A 156 15.09 -16.93 -5.16
C ASP A 156 14.91 -17.00 -3.64
N GLY A 157 15.02 -15.87 -2.94
CA GLY A 157 14.89 -15.80 -1.49
C GLY A 157 16.06 -16.44 -0.74
N SER A 158 17.25 -16.45 -1.35
CA SER A 158 18.51 -16.94 -0.79
C SER A 158 19.28 -15.87 -0.01
N HIS A 159 18.88 -14.59 -0.09
CA HIS A 159 19.50 -13.56 0.74
C HIS A 159 19.31 -13.90 2.24
N PRO A 160 20.35 -13.76 3.09
CA PRO A 160 20.29 -14.07 4.52
C PRO A 160 19.05 -13.54 5.26
N ILE A 161 18.67 -12.28 5.00
CA ILE A 161 17.44 -11.69 5.55
C ILE A 161 16.17 -12.47 5.23
N GLN A 162 16.01 -12.96 3.98
CA GLN A 162 14.84 -13.71 3.55
C GLN A 162 14.88 -15.14 4.09
N MET A 163 16.07 -15.75 4.19
CA MET A 163 16.25 -17.05 4.84
C MET A 163 15.86 -16.98 6.32
N ALA A 164 16.31 -15.96 7.04
CA ALA A 164 15.96 -15.77 8.44
C ALA A 164 14.46 -15.50 8.63
N TRP A 165 13.83 -14.74 7.74
CA TRP A 165 12.37 -14.53 7.76
C TRP A 165 11.58 -15.83 7.59
N LYS A 166 12.09 -16.76 6.75
CA LYS A 166 11.50 -18.10 6.56
C LYS A 166 11.71 -18.97 7.80
N GLU A 167 12.91 -18.98 8.37
CA GLU A 167 13.26 -19.79 9.55
C GLU A 167 12.31 -19.53 10.72
N PHE A 168 11.99 -18.26 10.98
CA PHE A 168 11.12 -17.88 12.10
C PHE A 168 9.64 -17.80 11.75
N ASP A 169 9.23 -18.19 10.54
CA ASP A 169 7.85 -18.04 10.06
C ASP A 169 7.28 -16.64 10.39
N ALA A 170 8.08 -15.61 10.09
CA ALA A 170 7.77 -14.23 10.47
C ALA A 170 6.50 -13.68 9.80
N PRO A 171 6.22 -14.00 8.51
CA PRO A 171 4.95 -13.65 7.89
C PRO A 171 3.76 -14.46 8.44
N GLN A 172 2.68 -13.77 8.82
CA GLN A 172 1.34 -14.37 8.85
C GLN A 172 0.61 -13.99 7.55
N CYS A 173 -0.06 -12.83 7.51
CA CYS A 173 -0.70 -12.34 6.28
C CYS A 173 0.30 -11.85 5.22
N GLY A 174 1.58 -11.65 5.60
CA GLY A 174 2.65 -11.23 4.70
C GLY A 174 2.66 -9.75 4.27
N TYR A 175 1.57 -9.00 4.47
CA TYR A 175 1.40 -7.67 3.84
C TYR A 175 2.45 -6.64 4.25
N CYS A 176 2.82 -6.56 5.53
CA CYS A 176 3.83 -5.61 6.02
C CYS A 176 5.28 -6.08 5.82
N GLN A 177 5.48 -7.36 5.45
CA GLN A 177 6.77 -8.03 5.60
C GLN A 177 7.80 -7.54 4.59
N SER A 178 7.40 -7.24 3.35
CA SER A 178 8.29 -6.61 2.36
C SER A 178 8.89 -5.30 2.89
N GLY A 179 8.06 -4.42 3.45
CA GLY A 179 8.53 -3.16 4.02
C GLY A 179 9.41 -3.34 5.27
N MET A 180 9.15 -4.38 6.08
CA MET A 180 9.97 -4.73 7.25
C MET A 180 11.34 -5.25 6.86
N ILE A 181 11.42 -6.14 5.87
CA ILE A 181 12.69 -6.65 5.33
C ILE A 181 13.53 -5.48 4.79
N MET A 182 12.94 -4.57 4.02
CA MET A 182 13.66 -3.40 3.52
C MET A 182 14.15 -2.49 4.65
N ALA A 183 13.37 -2.28 5.71
CA ALA A 183 13.82 -1.51 6.87
C ALA A 183 14.97 -2.21 7.62
N ALA A 184 14.86 -3.53 7.81
CA ALA A 184 15.89 -4.34 8.46
C ALA A 184 17.20 -4.37 7.66
N LEU A 185 17.14 -4.43 6.33
CA LEU A 185 18.32 -4.34 5.47
C LEU A 185 19.09 -3.03 5.67
N ALA A 186 18.38 -1.90 5.73
CA ALA A 186 19.02 -0.62 6.01
C ALA A 186 19.63 -0.57 7.41
N LEU A 187 18.94 -1.12 8.42
CA LEU A 187 19.48 -1.24 9.77
C LEU A 187 20.77 -2.09 9.79
N LEU A 188 20.77 -3.25 9.16
CA LEU A 188 21.90 -4.18 9.15
C LEU A 188 23.10 -3.66 8.34
N HIS A 189 22.83 -2.84 7.32
CA HIS A 189 23.88 -2.12 6.61
C HIS A 189 24.61 -1.13 7.53
N ASP A 190 23.86 -0.33 8.30
CA ASP A 190 24.41 0.67 9.22
C ASP A 190 24.99 0.05 10.50
N ARG A 191 24.36 -1.02 11.01
CA ARG A 191 24.70 -1.73 12.24
C ARG A 191 24.63 -3.24 12.00
N PRO A 192 25.75 -3.88 11.62
CA PRO A 192 25.78 -5.30 11.33
C PRO A 192 25.45 -6.23 12.50
N GLN A 193 25.46 -5.74 13.74
CA GLN A 193 25.05 -6.45 14.95
C GLN A 193 24.14 -5.53 15.79
N PRO A 194 22.85 -5.39 15.43
CA PRO A 194 21.95 -4.50 16.11
C PRO A 194 21.51 -5.09 17.45
N THR A 195 21.30 -4.25 18.45
CA THR A 195 20.59 -4.61 19.68
C THR A 195 19.08 -4.57 19.47
N ASP A 196 18.30 -5.11 20.41
CA ASP A 196 16.83 -4.98 20.39
C ASP A 196 16.38 -3.51 20.36
N ALA A 197 17.08 -2.61 21.06
CA ALA A 197 16.79 -1.18 21.04
C ALA A 197 17.07 -0.53 19.67
N ASP A 198 18.09 -1.03 18.96
CA ASP A 198 18.37 -0.59 17.58
C ASP A 198 17.25 -1.04 16.63
N ILE A 199 16.78 -2.28 16.80
CA ILE A 199 15.65 -2.82 16.01
C ILE A 199 14.39 -2.02 16.26
N ASP A 200 14.04 -1.78 17.53
CA ASP A 200 12.81 -1.07 17.91
C ASP A 200 12.80 0.39 17.42
N SER A 201 13.97 1.04 17.37
CA SER A 201 14.10 2.42 16.90
C SER A 201 14.17 2.58 15.37
N ARG A 202 14.59 1.54 14.64
CA ARG A 202 14.81 1.62 13.17
C ARG A 202 13.76 0.88 12.35
N VAL A 203 13.21 -0.22 12.86
CA VAL A 203 12.19 -1.04 12.19
C VAL A 203 10.80 -0.65 12.70
N THR A 204 10.42 0.61 12.49
CA THR A 204 9.16 1.22 12.96
C THR A 204 7.94 0.86 12.12
N ASN A 205 7.96 -0.30 11.48
CA ASN A 205 6.93 -0.78 10.57
C ASN A 205 5.74 -1.35 11.35
N ALA A 206 4.52 -0.99 10.95
CA ALA A 206 3.31 -1.52 11.56
C ALA A 206 3.00 -2.95 11.07
N CYS A 207 2.71 -3.85 12.01
CA CYS A 207 2.25 -5.22 11.77
C CYS A 207 0.99 -5.51 12.59
N ARG A 208 -0.15 -5.65 11.92
CA ARG A 208 -1.43 -5.93 12.59
C ARG A 208 -1.52 -7.37 13.15
N CYS A 209 -0.79 -8.30 12.53
CA CYS A 209 -0.66 -9.69 12.99
C CYS A 209 0.18 -9.84 14.26
N GLY A 210 0.95 -8.80 14.65
CA GLY A 210 1.73 -8.80 15.89
C GLY A 210 2.99 -9.69 15.86
N THR A 211 3.57 -9.98 14.69
CA THR A 211 4.73 -10.89 14.55
C THR A 211 6.09 -10.29 14.94
N TYR A 212 6.12 -9.20 15.71
CA TYR A 212 7.34 -8.42 16.01
C TYR A 212 8.45 -9.26 16.67
N GLN A 213 8.11 -10.18 17.58
CA GLN A 213 9.11 -11.04 18.24
C GLN A 213 9.80 -11.99 17.24
N ARG A 214 9.04 -12.56 16.30
CA ARG A 214 9.59 -13.40 15.22
C ARG A 214 10.47 -12.58 14.28
N VAL A 215 10.04 -11.36 13.93
CA VAL A 215 10.82 -10.42 13.11
C VAL A 215 12.14 -10.07 13.81
N ARG A 216 12.13 -9.79 15.11
CA ARG A 216 13.34 -9.49 15.88
C ARG A 216 14.32 -10.67 15.88
N GLN A 217 13.83 -11.89 16.12
CA GLN A 217 14.64 -13.11 16.03
C GLN A 217 15.24 -13.29 14.63
N ALA A 218 14.45 -13.03 13.58
CA ALA A 218 14.91 -13.10 12.20
C ALA A 218 15.98 -12.05 11.86
N ILE A 219 15.90 -10.84 12.40
CA ILE A 219 16.94 -9.81 12.21
C ILE A 219 18.26 -10.24 12.84
N HIS A 220 18.23 -10.77 14.06
CA HIS A 220 19.43 -11.29 14.73
C HIS A 220 20.07 -12.45 13.96
N LEU A 221 19.26 -13.42 13.51
CA LEU A 221 19.78 -14.52 12.69
C LEU A 221 20.34 -14.03 11.35
N ALA A 222 19.67 -13.07 10.70
CA ALA A 222 20.18 -12.48 9.47
C ALA A 222 21.54 -11.81 9.67
N ALA A 223 21.71 -11.07 10.77
CA ALA A 223 23.00 -10.47 11.15
C ALA A 223 24.11 -11.54 11.27
N ASP A 224 23.82 -12.66 11.92
CA ASP A 224 24.78 -13.77 12.05
C ASP A 224 25.11 -14.45 10.72
N LEU A 225 24.11 -14.60 9.84
CA LEU A 225 24.29 -15.21 8.52
C LEU A 225 25.07 -14.30 7.56
N MET A 226 24.89 -12.98 7.62
CA MET A 226 25.58 -12.01 6.75
C MET A 226 27.06 -11.81 7.10
N ARG A 227 27.51 -12.33 8.24
CA ARG A 227 28.92 -12.28 8.66
C ARG A 227 29.79 -13.41 8.11
N LYS A 228 29.16 -14.51 7.70
CA LYS A 228 29.86 -15.71 7.23
C LYS A 228 30.16 -15.60 5.75
#